data_AF-A0A962W115-F1
#
_entry.id   AF-A0A962W115-F1
#
_cell.length_a   1.000
_cell.length_b   1.000
_cell.length_c   1.000
_cell.angle_alpha   90.00
_cell.angle_beta   90.00
_cell.angle_gamma   90.00
#
_symmetry.space_group_name_H-M   'P 1'
#
loop_
_entity.id
_entity.type
_entity.pdbx_description
1 polymer ?
#
loop_
_entity_poly.entity_id
_entity_poly.type
_entity_poly.pdbx_seq_one_letter_code
_entity_poly.pdbx_strand_id
1 'polypeptide(L)'
;RYGKSYVSLKQEDPYTVSRERALELIAAHRQAVANKVLREFPDSSIRILNGRFGPYITDGKKNVRLPKDRDPASLALAECEALVREAPDKKPTRRRATRSS
;
A
#
# COMPACT_ATOMS: atom_id res chain seq x y z
N ARG A 1 -18.16 -7.06 6.82
CA ARG A 1 -17.88 -5.87 5.96
C ARG A 1 -18.26 -4.63 6.76
N TYR A 2 -17.40 -3.61 6.80
CA TYR A 2 -17.71 -2.34 7.46
C TYR A 2 -17.52 -1.20 6.46
N GLY A 3 -18.61 -0.65 5.93
CA GLY A 3 -18.58 0.33 4.84
C GLY A 3 -17.87 -0.19 3.58
N LYS A 4 -16.74 0.43 3.22
CA LYS A 4 -15.88 0.04 2.08
C LYS A 4 -14.75 -0.94 2.45
N SER A 5 -14.55 -1.22 3.74
CA SER A 5 -13.46 -2.07 4.22
C SER A 5 -13.92 -3.51 4.48
N TYR A 6 -13.06 -4.46 4.08
CA TYR A 6 -13.26 -5.90 4.28
C TYR A 6 -12.15 -6.42 5.19
N VAL A 7 -12.56 -7.00 6.33
CA VAL A 7 -11.66 -7.66 7.28
C VAL A 7 -12.06 -9.13 7.33
N SER A 8 -11.14 -10.02 6.97
CA SER A 8 -11.38 -11.46 6.94
C SER A 8 -11.18 -12.06 8.33
N LEU A 9 -12.14 -12.88 8.78
CA LEU A 9 -12.02 -13.72 9.97
C LEU A 9 -11.14 -14.92 9.60
N LYS A 10 -9.88 -14.94 10.05
CA LYS A 10 -8.92 -16.01 9.70
C LYS A 10 -8.97 -17.23 10.63
N GLN A 11 -9.39 -17.04 11.88
CA GLN A 11 -9.32 -18.07 12.93
C GLN A 11 -10.61 -18.18 13.76
N GLU A 12 -11.61 -17.35 13.47
CA GLU A 12 -12.84 -17.26 14.27
C GLU A 12 -14.05 -17.64 13.43
N ASP A 13 -15.00 -18.32 14.06
CA ASP A 13 -16.22 -18.77 13.41
C ASP A 13 -17.15 -17.56 13.17
N PRO A 14 -17.66 -17.37 11.92
CA PRO A 14 -18.56 -16.27 11.59
C PRO A 14 -19.83 -16.19 12.44
N TYR A 15 -20.28 -17.31 13.00
CA TYR A 15 -21.51 -17.41 13.78
C TYR A 15 -21.29 -17.17 15.28
N THR A 16 -20.04 -17.19 15.77
CA THR A 16 -19.72 -16.98 17.20
C THR A 16 -18.99 -15.66 17.47
N VAL A 17 -18.58 -14.95 16.42
CA VAL A 17 -17.87 -13.67 16.57
C VAL A 17 -18.76 -12.61 17.24
N SER A 18 -18.27 -12.05 18.35
CA SER A 18 -18.98 -10.99 19.06
C SER A 18 -18.83 -9.63 18.36
N ARG A 19 -19.76 -8.71 18.62
CA ARG A 19 -19.69 -7.34 18.11
C ARG A 19 -18.40 -6.63 18.51
N GLU A 20 -17.96 -6.84 19.76
CA GLU A 20 -16.72 -6.27 20.30
C GLU A 20 -15.52 -6.79 19.51
N ARG A 21 -15.45 -8.10 19.29
CA ARG A 21 -14.39 -8.72 18.51
C ARG A 21 -14.35 -8.20 17.07
N ALA A 22 -15.51 -8.00 16.45
CA ALA A 22 -15.59 -7.41 15.12
C ALA A 22 -15.02 -5.97 15.09
N LEU A 23 -15.28 -5.17 16.14
CA LEU A 23 -14.73 -3.80 16.25
C LEU A 23 -13.21 -3.81 16.43
N GLU A 24 -12.66 -4.73 17.23
CA GLU A 24 -11.22 -4.89 17.39
C GLU A 24 -10.53 -5.20 16.07
N LEU A 25 -11.07 -6.15 15.31
CA LEU A 25 -10.54 -6.54 14.01
C LEU A 25 -10.56 -5.37 13.01
N ILE A 26 -11.61 -4.55 13.04
CA ILE A 26 -11.71 -3.34 12.22
C ILE A 26 -10.65 -2.32 12.65
N ALA A 27 -10.47 -2.09 13.96
CA ALA A 27 -9.47 -1.16 14.48
C ALA A 27 -8.04 -1.60 14.11
N ALA A 28 -7.72 -2.88 14.32
CA ALA A 28 -6.44 -3.47 13.95
C ALA A 28 -6.19 -3.36 12.43
N HIS A 29 -7.21 -3.62 11.61
CA HIS A 29 -7.10 -3.46 10.16
C HIS A 29 -6.84 -2.00 9.76
N ARG A 30 -7.55 -1.04 10.36
CA ARG A 30 -7.32 0.39 10.11
C ARG A 30 -5.91 0.83 10.50
N GLN A 31 -5.42 0.38 11.66
CA GLN A 31 -4.05 0.64 12.09
C GLN A 31 -3.03 0.02 11.12
N ALA A 32 -3.25 -1.22 10.68
CA ALA A 32 -2.38 -1.88 9.72
C ALA A 32 -2.38 -1.18 8.35
N VAL A 33 -3.51 -0.61 7.92
CA VAL A 33 -3.58 0.21 6.70
C VAL A 33 -2.83 1.52 6.91
N ALA A 34 -3.04 2.22 8.04
CA ALA A 34 -2.34 3.46 8.36
C ALA A 34 -0.82 3.26 8.43
N ASN A 35 -0.34 2.19 9.06
CA ASN A 35 1.09 1.84 9.12
C ASN A 35 1.70 1.53 7.74
N LYS A 36 0.88 1.17 6.75
CA LYS A 36 1.34 1.02 5.37
C LYS A 36 1.39 2.36 4.63
N VAL A 37 0.65 3.37 5.06
CA VAL A 37 0.72 4.70 4.45
C VAL A 37 1.92 5.44 5.07
N LEU A 38 2.97 5.63 4.27
CA LEU A 38 4.16 6.39 4.70
C LEU A 38 3.91 7.89 4.56
N ARG A 39 3.22 8.28 3.48
CA ARG A 39 2.83 9.67 3.21
C ARG A 39 1.59 9.68 2.34
N GLU A 40 0.63 10.55 2.65
CA GLU A 40 -0.47 10.88 1.74
C GLU A 40 -0.47 12.38 1.52
N PHE A 41 -0.79 12.80 0.29
CA PHE A 41 -0.92 14.21 -0.03
C PHE A 41 -2.40 14.51 -0.28
N PRO A 42 -3.07 15.32 0.55
CA PRO A 42 -4.49 15.62 0.37
C PRO A 42 -4.77 16.43 -0.91
N ASP A 43 -3.79 17.19 -1.39
CA ASP A 43 -3.87 18.01 -2.59
C ASP A 43 -3.78 17.22 -3.91
N SER A 44 -3.47 15.92 -3.85
CA SER A 44 -3.35 15.08 -5.05
C SER A 44 -3.82 13.64 -4.78
N SER A 45 -3.96 12.84 -5.84
CA SER A 45 -4.28 11.41 -5.71
C SER A 45 -3.06 10.55 -5.36
N ILE A 46 -1.91 11.20 -5.16
CA ILE A 46 -0.62 10.57 -4.90
C ILE A 46 -0.44 10.19 -3.44
N ARG A 47 0.00 8.95 -3.22
CA ARG A 47 0.29 8.38 -1.91
C ARG A 47 1.56 7.55 -1.96
N ILE A 48 2.32 7.58 -0.88
CA ILE A 48 3.50 6.76 -0.66
C ILE A 48 3.13 5.66 0.31
N LEU A 49 3.22 4.42 -0.16
CA LEU A 49 2.81 3.24 0.58
C LEU A 49 4.00 2.30 0.78
N ASN A 50 4.09 1.68 1.94
CA ASN A 50 5.04 0.61 2.23
C ASN A 50 4.46 -0.74 1.81
N GLY A 51 4.93 -1.26 0.68
CA GLY A 51 4.51 -2.54 0.13
C GLY A 51 5.41 -3.70 0.55
N ARG A 52 5.03 -4.93 0.17
CA ARG A 52 5.83 -6.15 0.42
C ARG A 52 7.25 -6.08 -0.16
N PHE A 53 7.45 -5.31 -1.23
CA PHE A 53 8.74 -5.18 -1.94
C PHE A 53 9.47 -3.85 -1.62
N GLY A 54 8.97 -3.09 -0.64
CA GLY A 54 9.47 -1.77 -0.26
C GLY A 54 8.50 -0.63 -0.57
N PRO A 55 8.90 0.62 -0.26
CA PRO A 55 8.09 1.81 -0.50
C PRO A 55 7.85 2.05 -1.99
N TYR A 56 6.63 2.48 -2.32
CA TYR A 56 6.23 2.84 -3.68
C TYR A 56 5.25 4.01 -3.65
N ILE A 57 5.25 4.77 -4.74
CA ILE A 57 4.33 5.87 -5.00
C ILE A 57 3.18 5.34 -5.84
N THR A 58 1.95 5.69 -5.49
CA THR A 58 0.75 5.41 -6.28
C THR A 58 -0.05 6.69 -6.49
N ASP A 59 -0.48 6.93 -7.72
CA ASP A 59 -1.41 8.01 -8.11
C ASP A 59 -2.84 7.46 -8.33
N GLY A 60 -3.13 6.28 -7.77
CA GLY A 60 -4.36 5.52 -8.03
C GLY A 60 -4.44 4.89 -9.44
N LYS A 61 -3.79 5.49 -10.45
CA LYS A 61 -3.67 4.97 -11.82
C LYS A 61 -2.32 4.31 -12.08
N LYS A 62 -1.23 4.99 -11.73
CA LYS A 62 0.15 4.52 -11.93
C LYS A 62 0.81 4.23 -10.60
N ASN A 63 1.60 3.15 -10.58
CA ASN A 63 2.35 2.71 -9.41
C ASN A 63 3.83 2.66 -9.77
N VAL A 64 4.64 3.45 -9.07
CA VAL A 64 6.06 3.62 -9.30
C VAL A 64 6.83 3.21 -8.05
N ARG A 65 7.81 2.34 -8.21
CA ARG A 65 8.67 1.94 -7.09
C ARG A 65 9.56 3.10 -6.69
N LEU A 66 9.69 3.35 -5.40
CA LEU A 66 10.63 4.36 -4.92
C LEU A 66 12.07 3.83 -5.02
N PRO A 67 13.01 4.58 -5.62
CA PRO A 67 14.43 4.22 -5.60
C PRO A 67 14.93 4.16 -4.14
N LYS A 68 15.83 3.21 -3.86
CA LYS A 68 16.32 2.95 -2.49
C LYS A 68 17.14 4.12 -1.93
N ASP A 69 17.68 4.96 -2.81
CA ASP A 69 18.46 6.14 -2.48
C ASP A 69 17.60 7.31 -1.99
N ARG A 70 16.27 7.23 -2.10
CA ARG A 70 15.36 8.28 -1.68
C ARG A 70 14.46 7.83 -0.53
N ASP A 71 14.36 8.71 0.46
CA ASP A 71 13.55 8.47 1.64
C ASP A 71 12.07 8.78 1.36
N PRO A 72 11.15 7.82 1.57
CA PRO A 72 9.72 8.01 1.32
C PRO A 72 9.09 9.09 2.21
N ALA A 73 9.63 9.34 3.40
CA ALA A 73 9.11 10.35 4.32
C ALA A 73 9.69 11.75 4.06
N SER A 74 10.64 11.89 3.13
CA SER A 74 11.29 13.17 2.81
C SER A 74 10.82 13.76 1.48
N LEU A 75 10.22 12.95 0.59
CA LEU A 75 9.76 13.38 -0.73
C LEU A 75 8.53 14.29 -0.67
N ALA A 76 8.60 15.43 -1.36
CA ALA A 76 7.46 16.34 -1.52
C ALA A 76 6.53 15.88 -2.66
N LEU A 77 5.30 16.41 -2.67
CA LEU A 77 4.29 16.12 -3.70
C LEU A 77 4.84 16.34 -5.12
N ALA A 78 5.52 17.47 -5.36
CA ALA A 78 6.09 17.79 -6.67
C ALA A 78 7.14 16.76 -7.15
N GLU A 79 7.95 16.22 -6.23
CA GLU A 79 8.92 15.18 -6.57
C GLU A 79 8.23 13.84 -6.85
N CYS A 80 7.18 13.51 -6.10
CA CYS A 80 6.40 12.32 -6.37
C CYS A 80 5.69 12.40 -7.73
N GLU A 81 5.13 13.56 -8.08
CA GLU A 81 4.53 13.81 -9.40
C GLU A 81 5.57 13.69 -10.52
N ALA A 82 6.74 14.29 -10.34
CA ALA A 82 7.85 14.17 -11.29
C ALA A 82 8.25 12.71 -11.49
N LEU A 83 8.41 11.95 -10.42
CA LEU A 83 8.73 10.51 -10.47
C LEU A 83 7.62 9.70 -11.17
N VAL A 84 6.35 9.99 -10.91
CA VAL A 84 5.22 9.30 -11.56
C VAL A 84 5.12 9.64 -13.05
N ARG A 85 5.43 10.89 -13.41
CA ARG A 85 5.41 11.38 -14.79
C ARG A 85 6.59 10.86 -15.61
N GLU A 86 7.78 10.85 -15.02
CA GLU A 86 9.01 10.35 -15.64
C GLU A 86 9.02 8.83 -15.72
N ALA A 87 8.38 8.14 -14.76
CA ALA A 87 8.32 6.70 -14.78
C ALA A 87 7.63 6.17 -16.05
N PRO A 88 8.32 5.35 -16.85
CA PRO A 88 7.71 4.71 -18.00
C PRO A 88 6.61 3.74 -17.54
N ASP A 89 5.52 3.66 -18.30
CA ASP A 89 4.49 2.65 -18.09
C ASP A 89 5.17 1.26 -18.07
N LYS A 90 4.91 0.48 -17.02
CA LYS A 90 5.74 -0.65 -16.57
C LYS A 90 6.41 -1.37 -17.75
N LYS A 91 7.74 -1.21 -17.92
CA LYS A 91 8.51 -2.23 -18.64
C LYS A 91 8.26 -3.54 -17.90
N PRO A 92 7.79 -4.60 -18.59
CA PRO A 92 7.59 -5.90 -17.94
C PRO A 92 8.93 -6.30 -17.35
N THR A 93 9.01 -6.29 -16.01
CA THR A 93 10.19 -6.78 -15.31
C THR A 93 10.36 -8.23 -15.74
N ARG A 94 11.39 -8.52 -16.54
CA ARG A 94 11.79 -9.88 -16.88
C ARG A 94 11.87 -10.64 -15.56
N ARG A 95 10.93 -11.56 -15.34
CA ARG A 95 11.06 -12.56 -14.27
C ARG A 95 12.40 -13.25 -14.52
N ARG A 96 13.37 -13.04 -13.63
CA ARG A 96 14.59 -13.84 -13.62
C ARG A 96 14.11 -15.25 -13.29
N ALA A 97 14.03 -16.11 -14.31
CA ALA A 97 13.74 -17.52 -14.13
C ALA A 97 14.82 -18.08 -13.20
N THR A 98 14.44 -18.41 -11.97
CA THR A 98 15.28 -19.21 -11.09
C THR A 98 15.36 -20.60 -11.72
N ARG A 99 16.51 -20.94 -12.31
CA ARG A 99 16.87 -22.34 -12.59
C ARG A 99 16.94 -23.04 -11.23
N SER A 100 15.94 -23.84 -10.92
CA SER A 100 16.04 -24.88 -9.90
C SER A 100 17.11 -25.88 -10.37
N SER A 101 18.15 -26.05 -9.55
CA SER A 101 19.05 -27.21 -9.57
C SER A 101 18.50 -28.27 -8.62
#